data_AF-A0AAW2UL48-F1
#
_entry.id   AF-A0AAW2UL48-F1
#
_cell.length_a   1.000
_cell.length_b   1.000
_cell.length_c   1.000
_cell.angle_alpha   90.00
_cell.angle_beta   90.00
_cell.angle_gamma   90.00
#
_symmetry.space_group_name_H-M   'P 1'
#
loop_
_entity.id
_entity.type
_entity.pdbx_description
1 polymer ?
#
loop_
_entity_poly.entity_id
_entity_poly.type
_entity_poly.pdbx_seq_one_letter_code
_entity_poly.pdbx_strand_id
1 'polypeptide(L)'
;MSPFYKVVCVRGSEIARELFQVEVYSSESGVWRVSSEPFNSTASFEYGVYWSGSVHWISYMPKELLYFILDKERFGKTSLPGIRDGNGMRSVCYFGESYDHLHFVETHDYGIAFDVYEMKRDYSEWFVKYRVDLTVVTAAFPEIAHMNPLINRTCYICFLWLGPRRKVRSWFC
;
A
#
# COMPACT_ATOMS: atom_id res chain seq x y z
N MET A 1 -17.35 -3.08 -19.41
CA MET A 1 -16.45 -3.71 -18.41
C MET A 1 -16.11 -5.09 -18.93
N SER A 2 -14.82 -5.43 -18.97
CA SER A 2 -14.42 -6.82 -19.25
C SER A 2 -14.88 -7.71 -18.09
N PRO A 3 -15.50 -8.87 -18.33
CA PRO A 3 -15.83 -9.81 -17.26
C PRO A 3 -14.58 -10.51 -16.71
N PHE A 4 -13.45 -10.41 -17.41
CA PHE A 4 -12.23 -11.10 -17.05
C PHE A 4 -11.42 -10.31 -16.02
N TYR A 5 -11.10 -10.99 -14.92
CA TYR A 5 -10.15 -10.56 -13.90
C TYR A 5 -8.95 -11.52 -13.84
N LYS A 6 -7.85 -10.99 -13.30
CA LYS A 6 -6.67 -11.76 -12.91
C LYS A 6 -6.54 -11.72 -11.39
N VAL A 7 -6.00 -12.78 -10.79
CA VAL A 7 -5.65 -12.81 -9.36
C VAL A 7 -4.15 -13.04 -9.26
N VAL A 8 -3.48 -12.23 -8.44
CA VAL A 8 -2.05 -12.38 -8.16
C VAL A 8 -1.89 -13.02 -6.79
N CYS A 9 -1.15 -14.13 -6.74
CA CYS A 9 -0.77 -14.81 -5.52
C CYS A 9 0.75 -14.72 -5.36
N VAL A 10 1.22 -14.30 -4.19
CA VAL A 10 2.63 -14.41 -3.80
C VAL A 10 2.72 -15.53 -2.78
N ARG A 11 3.52 -16.55 -3.08
CA ARG A 11 3.71 -17.71 -2.19
C ARG A 11 5.19 -18.00 -2.02
N GLY A 12 5.51 -18.84 -1.04
CA GLY A 12 6.85 -19.42 -0.91
C GLY A 12 7.20 -20.27 -2.13
N SER A 13 8.45 -20.20 -2.55
CA SER A 13 9.02 -21.04 -3.61
C SER A 13 9.24 -22.46 -3.10
N GLU A 14 9.10 -23.43 -4.00
CA GLU A 14 9.44 -24.83 -3.72
C GLU A 14 10.96 -25.08 -3.77
N ILE A 15 11.72 -24.18 -4.40
CA ILE A 15 13.16 -24.32 -4.56
C ILE A 15 13.90 -24.01 -3.27
N ALA A 16 13.48 -22.96 -2.54
CA ALA A 16 14.09 -22.57 -1.27
C ALA A 16 13.10 -21.79 -0.40
N ARG A 17 13.20 -21.96 0.94
CA ARG A 17 12.23 -21.43 1.91
C ARG A 17 12.23 -19.91 2.01
N GLU A 18 13.35 -19.30 1.66
CA GLU A 18 13.59 -17.86 1.67
C GLU A 18 13.20 -17.16 0.36
N LEU A 19 12.82 -17.93 -0.67
CA LEU A 19 12.40 -17.40 -1.95
C LEU A 19 10.88 -17.39 -2.06
N PHE A 20 10.37 -16.38 -2.76
CA PHE A 20 8.98 -16.23 -3.14
C PHE A 20 8.80 -16.48 -4.62
N GLN A 21 7.57 -16.72 -5.02
CA GLN A 21 7.17 -16.82 -6.42
C GLN A 21 5.77 -16.23 -6.61
N VAL A 22 5.55 -15.62 -7.78
CA VAL A 22 4.25 -15.10 -8.19
C VAL A 22 3.53 -16.11 -9.06
N GLU A 23 2.27 -16.34 -8.73
CA GLU A 23 1.33 -17.01 -9.60
C GLU A 23 0.19 -16.07 -9.99
N VAL A 24 -0.24 -16.20 -11.24
CA VAL A 24 -1.34 -15.41 -11.78
C VAL A 24 -2.44 -16.34 -12.27
N TYR A 25 -3.62 -16.18 -11.71
CA TYR A 25 -4.85 -16.74 -12.25
C TYR A 25 -5.41 -15.84 -13.34
N SER A 26 -5.93 -16.42 -14.41
CA SER A 26 -6.77 -15.71 -15.36
C SER A 26 -8.15 -16.35 -15.40
N SER A 27 -9.19 -15.56 -15.16
CA SER A 27 -10.59 -16.01 -15.32
C SER A 27 -10.97 -16.32 -16.78
N GLU A 28 -10.19 -15.81 -17.75
CA GLU A 28 -10.41 -16.10 -19.18
C GLU A 28 -10.05 -17.55 -19.53
N SER A 29 -8.92 -18.04 -19.01
CA SER A 29 -8.46 -19.41 -19.24
C SER A 29 -8.84 -20.37 -18.12
N GLY A 30 -9.21 -19.86 -16.93
CA GLY A 30 -9.55 -20.65 -15.76
C GLY A 30 -8.36 -21.34 -15.10
N VAL A 31 -7.13 -20.93 -15.40
CA VAL A 31 -5.89 -21.59 -14.90
C VAL A 31 -5.00 -20.62 -14.13
N TRP A 32 -4.32 -21.18 -13.12
CA TRP A 32 -3.17 -20.57 -12.46
C TRP A 32 -1.92 -20.86 -13.27
N ARG A 33 -1.03 -19.87 -13.37
CA ARG A 33 0.31 -20.04 -13.95
C ARG A 33 1.36 -19.38 -13.08
N VAL A 34 2.53 -20.01 -13.04
CA VAL A 34 3.75 -19.37 -12.54
C VAL A 34 4.10 -18.21 -13.47
N SER A 35 4.27 -17.03 -12.88
CA SER A 35 4.41 -15.75 -13.59
C SER A 35 5.75 -15.07 -13.28
N SER A 36 6.47 -15.52 -12.25
CA SER A 36 7.82 -15.05 -11.94
C SER A 36 8.79 -16.20 -11.71
N GLU A 37 10.07 -15.92 -12.00
CA GLU A 37 11.15 -16.69 -11.39
C GLU A 37 11.13 -16.52 -9.87
N PRO A 38 11.68 -17.49 -9.10
CA PRO A 38 11.86 -17.33 -7.67
C PRO A 38 12.68 -16.08 -7.33
N PHE A 39 12.25 -15.33 -6.33
CA PHE A 39 12.90 -14.08 -5.94
C PHE A 39 12.96 -13.93 -4.42
N ASN A 40 13.95 -13.18 -3.94
CA ASN A 40 14.05 -12.82 -2.53
C ASN A 40 13.43 -11.43 -2.32
N SER A 41 12.68 -11.25 -1.24
CA SER A 41 12.10 -9.96 -0.86
C SER A 41 11.84 -9.90 0.64
N THR A 42 11.93 -8.69 1.19
CA THR A 42 11.52 -8.38 2.56
C THR A 42 10.18 -7.65 2.61
N ALA A 43 9.49 -7.51 1.47
CA ALA A 43 8.19 -6.86 1.39
C ALA A 43 7.13 -7.64 2.19
N SER A 44 6.21 -6.91 2.80
CA SER A 44 5.02 -7.52 3.40
C SER A 44 4.00 -7.80 2.30
N PHE A 45 3.75 -9.08 2.04
CA PHE A 45 2.78 -9.52 1.02
C PHE A 45 1.33 -9.63 1.52
N GLU A 46 1.06 -9.22 2.76
CA GLU A 46 -0.27 -9.28 3.38
C GLU A 46 -1.27 -8.31 2.73
N TYR A 47 -0.80 -7.15 2.25
CA TYR A 47 -1.66 -6.07 1.75
C TYR A 47 -1.15 -5.54 0.40
N GLY A 48 -1.53 -6.21 -0.68
CA GLY A 48 -1.23 -5.79 -2.05
C GLY A 48 -2.21 -4.73 -2.56
N VAL A 49 -1.72 -3.69 -3.22
CA VAL A 49 -2.55 -2.63 -3.81
C VAL A 49 -2.41 -2.64 -5.33
N TYR A 50 -3.54 -2.81 -6.03
CA TYR A 50 -3.57 -2.67 -7.50
C TYR A 50 -3.66 -1.20 -7.89
N TRP A 51 -2.76 -0.75 -8.76
CA TRP A 51 -2.78 0.58 -9.35
C TRP A 51 -2.03 0.59 -10.68
N SER A 52 -2.52 1.34 -11.67
CA SER A 52 -1.82 1.56 -12.95
C SER A 52 -1.23 0.30 -13.62
N GLY A 53 -1.96 -0.82 -13.61
CA GLY A 53 -1.53 -2.08 -14.25
C GLY A 53 -0.56 -2.95 -13.44
N SER A 54 -0.26 -2.56 -12.20
CA SER A 54 0.68 -3.26 -11.33
C SER A 54 0.07 -3.53 -9.95
N VAL A 55 0.58 -4.56 -9.26
CA VAL A 55 0.29 -4.79 -7.83
C VAL A 55 1.49 -4.35 -7.02
N HIS A 56 1.25 -3.65 -5.91
CA HIS A 56 2.27 -2.98 -5.11
C HIS A 56 2.29 -3.50 -3.67
N TRP A 57 3.47 -3.52 -3.09
CA TRP A 57 3.71 -3.87 -1.70
C TRP A 57 4.79 -2.96 -1.10
N ILE A 58 4.64 -2.69 0.20
CA ILE A 58 5.64 -1.95 0.96
C ILE A 58 6.62 -2.95 1.60
N SER A 59 7.90 -2.70 1.41
CA SER A 59 8.95 -3.23 2.29
C SER A 59 9.32 -2.17 3.31
N TYR A 60 9.38 -2.57 4.57
CA TYR A 60 9.77 -1.68 5.66
C TYR A 60 11.29 -1.65 5.85
N MET A 61 11.98 -2.73 5.44
CA MET A 61 13.42 -2.91 5.62
C MET A 61 14.00 -3.68 4.41
N PRO A 62 14.54 -2.99 3.38
CA PRO A 62 14.64 -1.53 3.24
C PRO A 62 13.27 -0.87 2.95
N LYS A 63 13.15 0.44 3.23
CA LYS A 63 11.94 1.24 2.92
C LYS A 63 11.78 1.42 1.40
N GLU A 64 11.19 0.42 0.76
CA GLU A 64 11.01 0.36 -0.70
C GLU A 64 9.56 0.02 -1.05
N LEU A 65 9.14 0.49 -2.22
CA LEU A 65 7.93 0.05 -2.91
C LEU A 65 8.32 -1.01 -3.93
N LEU A 66 7.90 -2.26 -3.69
CA LEU A 66 8.00 -3.34 -4.67
C LEU A 66 6.71 -3.39 -5.47
N TYR A 67 6.79 -3.54 -6.80
CA TYR A 67 5.59 -3.70 -7.61
C TYR A 67 5.79 -4.69 -8.75
N PHE A 68 4.73 -5.44 -9.05
CA PHE A 68 4.69 -6.45 -10.09
C PHE A 68 3.83 -5.98 -11.26
N ILE A 69 4.46 -5.77 -12.41
CA ILE A 69 3.82 -5.29 -13.64
C ILE A 69 3.14 -6.48 -14.33
N LEU A 70 1.81 -6.50 -14.36
CA LEU A 70 1.02 -7.66 -14.80
C LEU A 70 1.24 -8.03 -16.27
N ASP A 71 1.34 -7.04 -17.16
CA ASP A 71 1.45 -7.30 -18.59
C ASP A 71 2.84 -7.78 -19.00
N LYS A 72 3.86 -7.35 -18.25
CA LYS A 72 5.27 -7.69 -18.51
C LYS A 72 5.75 -8.86 -17.67
N GLU A 73 4.99 -9.23 -16.64
CA GLU A 73 5.31 -10.25 -15.64
C GLU A 73 6.70 -10.02 -15.02
N ARG A 74 6.94 -8.77 -14.61
CA ARG A 74 8.24 -8.32 -14.09
C ARG A 74 8.07 -7.45 -12.88
N PHE A 75 9.06 -7.53 -12.00
CA PHE A 75 9.17 -6.63 -10.87
C PHE A 75 9.82 -5.31 -11.26
N GLY A 76 9.32 -4.24 -10.66
CA GLY A 76 10.01 -2.97 -10.51
C GLY A 76 10.10 -2.62 -9.03
N LYS A 77 10.97 -1.68 -8.71
CA LYS A 77 11.12 -1.15 -7.35
C LYS A 77 11.45 0.33 -7.39
N THR A 78 11.03 1.04 -6.34
CA THR A 78 11.42 2.44 -6.10
C THR A 78 11.51 2.69 -4.61
N SER A 79 12.26 3.71 -4.19
CA SER A 79 12.40 4.06 -2.79
C SER A 79 11.12 4.72 -2.26
N LEU A 80 10.80 4.46 -1.00
CA LEU A 80 9.83 5.29 -0.28
C LEU A 80 10.53 6.57 0.20
N PRO A 81 9.82 7.71 0.24
CA PRO A 81 10.37 8.94 0.79
C PRO A 81 10.54 8.77 2.30
N GLY A 82 11.49 9.53 2.88
CA GLY A 82 11.82 9.44 4.31
C GLY A 82 13.12 8.72 4.65
N ILE A 83 13.94 8.36 3.65
CA ILE A 83 15.35 7.94 3.87
C ILE A 83 16.23 9.18 4.00
N ARG A 84 16.03 9.98 5.05
CA ARG A 84 17.04 10.92 5.56
C ARG A 84 16.95 10.96 7.09
N ASP A 85 17.89 10.23 7.67
CA ASP A 85 18.46 10.41 9.01
C ASP A 85 17.58 10.02 10.20
N GLY A 86 18.15 9.11 11.00
CA GLY A 86 17.52 8.51 12.15
C GLY A 86 17.19 9.51 13.23
N ASN A 87 15.96 9.43 13.76
CA ASN A 87 15.65 9.57 15.19
C ASN A 87 14.18 9.26 15.55
N GLY A 88 13.29 8.94 14.59
CA GLY A 88 11.86 8.73 14.85
C GLY A 88 11.32 7.43 14.25
N MET A 89 10.41 6.76 14.97
CA MET A 89 9.76 5.52 14.55
C MET A 89 8.59 5.86 13.61
N ARG A 90 8.91 6.42 12.44
CA ARG A 90 7.91 6.73 11.41
C ARG A 90 7.34 5.44 10.82
N SER A 91 6.04 5.22 11.02
CA SER A 91 5.30 4.05 10.57
C SER A 91 4.34 4.42 9.44
N VAL A 92 4.29 3.58 8.40
CA VAL A 92 3.24 3.67 7.39
C VAL A 92 1.98 3.07 7.98
N CYS A 93 0.96 3.90 8.20
CA CYS A 93 -0.30 3.47 8.82
C CYS A 93 -1.38 3.14 7.77
N TYR A 94 -1.24 3.62 6.54
CA TYR A 94 -2.13 3.32 5.42
C TYR A 94 -1.35 3.23 4.12
N PHE A 95 -1.75 2.30 3.27
CA PHE A 95 -1.27 2.16 1.90
C PHE A 95 -2.44 1.71 1.03
N GLY A 96 -2.74 2.45 -0.03
CA GLY A 96 -3.93 2.17 -0.84
C GLY A 96 -4.02 3.03 -2.10
N GLU A 97 -4.85 2.59 -3.03
CA GLU A 97 -5.20 3.34 -4.22
C GLU A 97 -6.47 4.14 -3.95
N SER A 98 -6.49 5.39 -4.42
CA SER A 98 -7.75 6.09 -4.56
C SER A 98 -7.70 7.27 -5.55
N TYR A 99 -8.80 7.49 -6.28
CA TYR A 99 -8.91 8.42 -7.42
C TYR A 99 -7.86 8.20 -8.54
N ASP A 100 -7.50 6.96 -8.87
CA ASP A 100 -6.45 6.59 -9.84
C ASP A 100 -5.03 7.02 -9.39
N HIS A 101 -4.81 7.11 -8.08
CA HIS A 101 -3.52 7.46 -7.49
C HIS A 101 -3.16 6.52 -6.36
N LEU A 102 -1.88 6.21 -6.25
CA LEU A 102 -1.35 5.42 -5.14
C LEU A 102 -0.91 6.33 -4.01
N HIS A 103 -1.40 6.06 -2.80
CA HIS A 103 -1.10 6.82 -1.60
C HIS A 103 -0.53 5.95 -0.49
N PHE A 104 0.26 6.58 0.36
CA PHE A 104 0.48 6.07 1.70
C PHE A 104 0.48 7.22 2.72
N VAL A 105 0.22 6.87 3.98
CA VAL A 105 0.20 7.83 5.09
C VAL A 105 1.30 7.46 6.07
N GLU A 106 2.14 8.44 6.40
CA GLU A 106 3.19 8.32 7.41
C GLU A 106 2.84 9.18 8.63
N THR A 107 2.77 8.57 9.80
CA THR A 107 2.53 9.28 11.07
C THR A 107 3.84 9.71 11.72
N HIS A 108 3.82 10.88 12.37
CA HIS A 108 4.92 11.36 13.19
C HIS A 108 4.87 10.77 14.61
N ASP A 109 5.96 10.87 15.37
CA ASP A 109 6.19 10.20 16.66
C ASP A 109 5.12 10.46 17.75
N TYR A 110 4.27 11.48 17.57
CA TYR A 110 3.20 11.83 18.52
C TYR A 110 1.77 11.54 18.00
N GLY A 111 1.60 10.94 16.81
CA GLY A 111 0.31 10.47 16.29
C GLY A 111 -0.73 11.54 15.92
N ILE A 112 -0.50 12.80 16.28
CA ILE A 112 -1.43 13.93 16.04
C ILE A 112 -1.21 14.56 14.66
N ALA A 113 -0.05 14.36 14.04
CA ALA A 113 0.26 14.85 12.70
C ALA A 113 0.72 13.72 11.78
N PHE A 114 0.33 13.80 10.50
CA PHE A 114 0.71 12.84 9.49
C PHE A 114 0.81 13.47 8.10
N ASP A 115 1.66 12.87 7.28
CA ASP A 115 1.84 13.25 5.89
C ASP A 115 1.16 12.21 4.99
N VAL A 116 0.42 12.71 3.99
CA VAL A 116 -0.16 11.90 2.93
C VAL A 116 0.72 12.04 1.69
N TYR A 117 1.35 10.95 1.29
CA TYR A 117 2.17 10.89 0.09
C TYR A 117 1.36 10.37 -1.09
N GLU A 118 1.63 10.90 -2.27
CA GLU A 118 1.11 10.42 -3.55
C GLU A 118 2.27 10.08 -4.48
N MET A 119 2.15 8.95 -5.19
CA MET A 119 3.10 8.54 -6.22
C MET A 119 2.74 9.18 -7.56
N LYS A 120 3.72 9.77 -8.25
CA LYS A 120 3.53 10.17 -9.65
C LYS A 120 3.31 8.95 -10.54
N ARG A 121 2.45 9.09 -11.55
CA ARG A 121 2.05 7.98 -12.45
C ARG A 121 3.22 7.32 -13.19
N ASP A 122 4.29 8.07 -13.45
CA ASP A 122 5.51 7.57 -14.09
C ASP A 122 6.49 6.91 -13.10
N TYR A 123 6.09 6.74 -11.84
CA TYR A 123 6.88 6.19 -10.74
C TYR A 123 8.17 6.98 -10.45
N SER A 124 8.27 8.22 -10.93
CA SER A 124 9.48 9.04 -10.81
C SER A 124 9.75 9.50 -9.38
N GLU A 125 8.70 9.87 -8.64
CA GLU A 125 8.83 10.34 -7.27
C GLU A 125 7.52 10.20 -6.48
N TRP A 126 7.71 10.09 -5.17
CA TRP A 126 6.67 10.36 -4.19
C TRP A 126 6.73 11.82 -3.77
N PHE A 127 5.57 12.46 -3.65
CA PHE A 127 5.47 13.82 -3.13
C PHE A 127 4.42 13.90 -2.02
N VAL A 128 4.62 14.83 -1.09
CA VAL A 128 3.63 15.11 -0.02
C VAL A 128 2.46 15.84 -0.65
N LYS A 129 1.29 15.21 -0.67
CA LYS A 129 0.05 15.81 -1.16
C LYS A 129 -0.63 16.65 -0.08
N TYR A 130 -0.65 16.14 1.15
CA TYR A 130 -1.23 16.82 2.31
C TYR A 130 -0.36 16.64 3.54
N ARG A 131 -0.25 17.71 4.33
CA ARG A 131 0.24 17.65 5.71
C ARG A 131 -0.94 17.93 6.62
N VAL A 132 -1.26 16.97 7.48
CA VAL A 132 -2.41 17.06 8.38
C VAL A 132 -1.90 17.19 9.80
N ASP A 133 -2.36 18.24 10.48
CA ASP A 133 -2.14 18.46 11.91
C ASP A 133 -3.50 18.46 12.60
N LEU A 134 -3.75 17.44 13.43
CA LEU A 134 -4.99 17.28 14.15
C LEU A 134 -5.00 17.98 15.51
N THR A 135 -4.00 18.80 15.85
CA THR A 135 -3.90 19.46 17.17
C THR A 135 -5.19 20.20 17.54
N VAL A 136 -5.77 20.96 16.61
CA VAL A 136 -7.03 21.68 16.82
C VAL A 136 -8.21 20.72 17.01
N VAL A 137 -8.23 19.61 16.27
CA VAL A 137 -9.28 18.59 16.37
C VAL A 137 -9.20 17.87 17.70
N THR A 138 -7.99 17.50 18.15
CA THR A 138 -7.78 16.86 19.45
C THR A 138 -8.05 17.79 20.62
N ALA A 139 -7.90 19.10 20.46
CA ALA A 139 -8.29 20.09 21.47
C ALA A 139 -9.82 20.22 21.59
N ALA A 140 -10.54 20.17 20.47
CA ALA A 140 -12.00 20.22 20.45
C ALA A 140 -12.66 18.90 20.86
N PHE A 141 -12.01 17.77 20.57
CA PHE A 141 -12.50 16.41 20.81
C PHE A 141 -11.40 15.54 21.43
N PRO A 142 -11.15 15.66 22.75
CA PRO A 142 -10.07 14.95 23.44
C PRO A 142 -10.18 13.42 23.36
N GLU A 143 -11.38 12.88 23.12
CA GLU A 143 -11.61 11.44 22.94
C GLU A 143 -10.85 10.87 21.73
N ILE A 144 -10.54 11.70 20.74
CA ILE A 144 -9.76 11.33 19.54
C ILE A 144 -8.27 11.18 19.89
N ALA A 145 -7.77 11.90 20.91
CA ALA A 145 -6.36 11.88 21.30
C ALA A 145 -5.93 10.55 21.96
N HIS A 146 -6.87 9.81 22.57
CA HIS A 146 -6.61 8.50 23.17
C HIS A 146 -6.55 7.35 22.16
N MET A 147 -6.88 7.62 20.91
CA MET A 147 -6.96 6.62 19.86
C MET A 147 -5.61 6.54 19.16
N ASN A 148 -4.81 5.57 19.57
CA ASN A 148 -3.54 5.27 18.92
C ASN A 148 -3.78 4.98 17.42
N PRO A 149 -3.26 5.81 16.50
CA PRO A 149 -3.40 5.60 15.05
C PRO A 149 -2.85 4.23 14.60
N LEU A 150 -2.00 3.60 15.42
CA LEU A 150 -1.43 2.28 15.18
C LEU A 150 -2.40 1.12 15.51
N ILE A 151 -3.41 1.34 16.37
CA ILE A 151 -4.33 0.31 16.84
C ILE A 151 -5.62 0.26 15.99
N ASN A 152 -6.02 1.38 15.38
CA ASN A 152 -7.31 1.50 14.67
C ASN A 152 -7.11 1.73 13.15
N ARG A 153 -6.32 0.84 12.51
CA ARG A 153 -5.74 0.96 11.16
C ARG A 153 -6.69 1.31 10.01
N THR A 154 -8.00 1.19 10.17
CA THR A 154 -8.95 1.19 9.03
C THR A 154 -10.03 2.27 9.09
N CYS A 155 -10.39 2.79 10.27
CA CYS A 155 -11.65 3.53 10.38
C CYS A 155 -11.55 4.99 9.91
N TYR A 156 -10.59 5.79 10.38
CA TYR A 156 -10.61 7.25 10.14
C TYR A 156 -10.08 7.70 8.78
N ILE A 157 -9.06 7.03 8.25
CA ILE A 157 -8.53 7.33 6.91
C ILE A 157 -9.59 6.99 5.85
N CYS A 158 -10.37 5.92 6.06
CA CYS A 158 -11.55 5.64 5.25
C CYS A 158 -12.62 6.75 5.35
N PHE A 159 -12.89 7.32 6.54
CA PHE A 159 -13.87 8.41 6.67
C PHE A 159 -13.45 9.73 6.02
N LEU A 160 -12.15 10.07 6.00
CA LEU A 160 -11.66 11.25 5.28
C LEU A 160 -11.77 11.10 3.76
N TRP A 161 -11.65 9.87 3.25
CA TRP A 161 -11.76 9.57 1.82
C TRP A 161 -13.20 9.34 1.34
N LEU A 162 -14.09 8.87 2.21
CA LEU A 162 -15.52 8.62 1.93
C LEU A 162 -16.40 9.85 2.13
N GLY A 163 -15.95 11.03 1.67
CA GLY A 163 -16.81 12.20 1.55
C GLY A 163 -18.19 11.85 0.94
N PRO A 164 -19.26 12.56 1.33
CA PRO A 164 -20.62 12.02 1.24
C PRO A 164 -21.02 11.73 -0.21
N ARG A 165 -21.31 10.43 -0.47
CA ARG A 165 -21.82 9.79 -1.70
C ARG A 165 -20.71 9.45 -2.72
N ARG A 166 -20.38 8.18 -2.97
CA ARG A 166 -21.22 7.09 -3.49
C ARG A 166 -20.62 5.72 -3.12
N LYS A 167 -21.48 4.72 -2.90
CA LYS A 167 -21.15 3.31 -2.60
C LYS A 167 -20.01 2.80 -3.50
N VAL A 168 -18.88 2.43 -2.88
CA VAL A 168 -17.98 1.41 -3.44
C VAL A 168 -17.92 0.30 -2.39
N ARG A 169 -18.46 -0.86 -2.74
CA ARG A 169 -18.31 -2.08 -1.93
C ARG A 169 -16.91 -2.61 -2.21
N SER A 170 -15.99 -2.45 -1.28
CA SER A 170 -14.81 -3.30 -1.21
C SER A 170 -15.20 -4.55 -0.40
N TRP A 171 -15.13 -5.70 -1.05
CA TRP A 171 -15.17 -6.99 -0.38
C TRP A 171 -13.73 -7.33 0.00
N PHE A 172 -13.47 -7.52 1.29
CA PHE A 172 -12.26 -8.17 1.77
C PHE A 172 -12.67 -9.56 2.28
N CYS A 173 -12.05 -10.61 1.76
CA CYS A 173 -11.99 -11.92 2.42
C CYS A 173 -10.90 -11.87 3.49
#